data_AF-M4BI53-F1
#
_entry.id   AF-M4BI53-F1
#
_cell.length_a   1.000
_cell.length_b   1.000
_cell.length_c   1.000
_cell.angle_alpha   90.00
_cell.angle_beta   90.00
_cell.angle_gamma   90.00
#
_symmetry.space_group_name_H-M   'P 1'
#
loop_
_entity.id
_entity.type
_entity.pdbx_description
1 polymer ?
#
loop_
_entity_poly.entity_id
_entity_poly.type
_entity_poly.pdbx_seq_one_letter_code
_entity_poly.pdbx_strand_id
1 'polypeptide(L)'
;MYRTVYSFVLQARAHLPDAIGGVAWYGQSSPHASVYVPFSCAQREVPSAYVLGKESEFTPGSAWWAFSFVNNWSMIRFDAISKDVRAHIADLQNWCFTERKAMEHHVTTHADSLTASEVRMYLQERSNRLASKVVDNWWAFAWKLVGKFTDGYITTGEAPGEMEMPGYPAWWLKLTVFSKCPGNTLELPHVQALKKQRELFDSRQDASVSVVLQQPAEAPSSTVSITQIAIGAVIGTFVGAFATWFVAVRKGRSAYRPIG
;
A
#
# COMPACT_ATOMS: atom_id res chain seq x y z
N MET A 1 12.46 -6.65 -9.22
CA MET A 1 13.95 -6.62 -9.16
C MET A 1 14.33 -6.62 -7.69
N TYR A 2 15.11 -7.59 -7.22
CA TYR A 2 15.43 -7.75 -5.79
C TYR A 2 16.77 -7.15 -5.36
N ARG A 3 17.61 -6.74 -6.31
CA ARG A 3 19.00 -6.31 -6.06
C ARG A 3 19.29 -4.87 -6.48
N THR A 4 18.30 -4.14 -6.99
CA THR A 4 18.52 -2.78 -7.48
C THR A 4 18.53 -1.82 -6.30
N VAL A 5 19.72 -1.29 -6.00
CA VAL A 5 19.97 -0.35 -4.89
C VAL A 5 19.53 1.06 -5.26
N TYR A 6 19.75 1.46 -6.52
CA TYR A 6 19.36 2.74 -7.09
C TYR A 6 19.27 2.63 -8.62
N SER A 7 18.67 3.63 -9.23
CA SER A 7 18.59 3.82 -10.67
C SER A 7 18.64 5.30 -10.99
N PHE A 8 19.17 5.67 -12.15
CA PHE A 8 19.26 7.08 -12.53
C PHE A 8 19.06 7.28 -14.03
N VAL A 9 18.67 8.50 -14.39
CA VAL A 9 18.62 9.00 -15.77
C VAL A 9 19.44 10.28 -15.82
N LEU A 10 20.49 10.29 -16.65
CA LEU A 10 21.29 11.49 -16.90
C LEU A 10 20.73 12.21 -18.12
N GLN A 11 20.33 13.45 -17.93
CA GLN A 11 19.83 14.32 -18.97
C GLN A 11 20.86 15.42 -19.23
N ALA A 12 21.41 15.47 -20.44
CA ALA A 12 22.32 16.52 -20.89
C ALA A 12 21.68 17.28 -22.05
N ARG A 13 21.50 18.60 -21.89
CA ARG A 13 20.87 19.48 -22.88
C ARG A 13 21.82 20.61 -23.27
N ALA A 14 22.44 20.48 -24.44
CA ALA A 14 23.47 21.41 -24.93
C ALA A 14 22.96 22.83 -25.25
N HIS A 15 21.65 23.01 -25.44
CA HIS A 15 21.04 24.32 -25.72
C HIS A 15 20.73 25.14 -24.45
N LEU A 16 21.10 24.64 -23.26
CA LEU A 16 20.90 25.29 -21.98
C LEU A 16 22.25 25.44 -21.25
N PRO A 17 22.40 26.44 -20.35
CA PRO A 17 23.56 26.55 -19.48
C PRO A 17 23.78 25.26 -18.67
N ASP A 18 25.02 24.80 -18.52
CA ASP A 18 25.36 23.50 -17.90
C ASP A 18 24.62 23.24 -16.58
N ALA A 19 24.58 24.24 -15.69
CA ALA A 19 23.93 24.15 -14.39
C ALA A 19 22.45 23.73 -14.46
N ILE A 20 21.75 24.04 -15.55
CA ILE A 20 20.37 23.61 -15.78
C ILE A 20 20.24 22.59 -16.92
N GLY A 21 21.18 22.53 -17.85
CA GLY A 21 21.21 21.57 -18.95
C GLY A 21 21.54 20.16 -18.50
N GLY A 22 22.43 20.01 -17.51
CA GLY A 22 22.83 18.75 -16.89
C GLY A 22 22.01 18.42 -15.64
N VAL A 23 21.19 17.36 -15.72
CA VAL A 23 20.34 16.89 -14.62
C VAL A 23 20.52 15.39 -14.41
N ALA A 24 20.83 15.00 -13.18
CA ALA A 24 20.78 13.63 -12.72
C ALA A 24 19.43 13.38 -12.04
N TRP A 25 18.54 12.68 -12.72
CA TRP A 25 17.31 12.17 -12.14
C TRP A 25 17.66 10.89 -11.37
N TYR A 26 17.67 10.96 -10.05
CA TYR A 26 18.14 9.88 -9.19
C TYR A 26 16.97 9.25 -8.42
N GLY A 27 16.81 7.94 -8.56
CA GLY A 27 15.80 7.14 -7.89
C GLY A 27 16.45 6.12 -6.96
N GLN A 28 16.01 6.10 -5.71
CA GLN A 28 16.50 5.15 -4.71
C GLN A 28 15.67 3.87 -4.71
N SER A 29 16.31 2.71 -4.51
CA SER A 29 15.70 1.38 -4.63
C SER A 29 15.36 1.00 -6.08
N SER A 30 14.40 0.09 -6.26
CA SER A 30 14.02 -0.47 -7.55
C SER A 30 13.07 0.45 -8.33
N PRO A 31 13.30 0.71 -9.64
CA PRO A 31 12.57 1.70 -10.45
C PRO A 31 11.03 1.68 -10.34
N HIS A 32 10.43 0.50 -10.20
CA HIS A 32 8.98 0.34 -10.09
C HIS A 32 8.36 0.88 -8.79
N ALA A 33 9.19 1.16 -7.79
CA ALA A 33 8.83 1.62 -6.45
C ALA A 33 9.66 2.86 -6.05
N SER A 34 10.14 3.64 -7.02
CA SER A 34 11.03 4.79 -6.81
C SER A 34 10.48 6.07 -7.42
N VAL A 35 10.84 7.20 -6.83
CA VAL A 35 10.64 8.54 -7.40
C VAL A 35 11.98 9.09 -7.83
N TYR A 36 12.06 9.63 -9.04
CA TYR A 36 13.28 10.23 -9.56
C TYR A 36 13.36 11.70 -9.17
N VAL A 37 14.30 12.01 -8.27
CA VAL A 37 14.55 13.36 -7.78
C VAL A 37 15.63 14.03 -8.64
N PRO A 38 15.43 15.27 -9.10
CA PRO A 38 16.37 15.93 -9.98
C PRO A 38 17.49 16.62 -9.21
N PHE A 39 18.73 16.25 -9.47
CA PHE A 39 19.92 16.94 -9.00
C PHE A 39 20.64 17.62 -10.17
N SER A 40 21.04 18.88 -9.98
CA SER A 40 21.84 19.61 -10.97
C SER A 40 23.29 19.16 -10.91
N CYS A 41 23.95 19.07 -12.08
CA CYS A 41 25.38 18.78 -12.15
C CYS A 41 26.27 19.88 -11.53
N ALA A 42 25.71 21.08 -11.27
CA ALA A 42 26.43 22.17 -10.62
C ALA A 42 26.44 22.07 -9.09
N GLN A 43 25.59 21.23 -8.48
CA GLN A 43 25.53 21.07 -7.03
C GLN A 43 26.86 20.53 -6.48
N ARG A 44 27.22 20.98 -5.27
CA ARG A 44 28.35 20.42 -4.52
C ARG A 44 27.91 19.48 -3.42
N GLU A 45 26.68 19.64 -2.95
CA GLU A 45 26.13 18.87 -1.84
C GLU A 45 24.72 18.40 -2.15
N VAL A 46 24.39 17.23 -1.62
CA VAL A 46 23.07 16.61 -1.61
C VAL A 46 22.56 16.54 -0.16
N PRO A 47 21.26 16.32 0.08
CA PRO A 47 20.76 16.21 1.45
C PRO A 47 21.40 15.03 2.19
N SER A 48 21.56 15.17 3.50
CA SER A 48 22.09 14.11 4.37
C SER A 48 21.37 12.77 4.18
N ALA A 49 20.06 12.78 3.93
CA ALA A 49 19.28 11.57 3.69
C ALA A 49 19.78 10.70 2.53
N TYR A 50 20.45 11.29 1.53
CA TYR A 50 21.04 10.59 0.39
C TYR A 50 22.49 10.15 0.63
N VAL A 51 23.08 10.49 1.78
CA VAL A 51 24.46 10.12 2.18
C VAL A 51 24.46 9.09 3.32
N LEU A 52 23.37 8.99 4.09
CA LEU A 52 23.21 8.07 5.23
C LEU A 52 22.86 6.62 4.81
N GLY A 53 23.17 6.21 3.59
CA GLY A 53 22.83 4.89 3.04
C GLY A 53 23.68 3.76 3.65
N LYS A 54 23.38 3.35 4.87
CA LYS A 54 23.92 2.12 5.49
C LYS A 54 22.86 1.03 5.51
N GLU A 55 23.07 -0.03 4.72
CA GLU A 55 22.09 -1.13 4.59
C GLU A 55 22.02 -2.03 5.84
N SER A 56 23.07 -2.05 6.67
CA SER A 56 23.13 -2.87 7.88
C SER A 56 22.44 -2.25 9.10
N GLU A 57 22.19 -0.94 9.07
CA GLU A 57 21.70 -0.16 10.21
C GLU A 57 20.47 0.62 9.81
N PHE A 58 19.30 0.21 10.30
CA PHE A 58 18.05 0.94 10.06
C PHE A 58 18.14 2.37 10.59
N THR A 59 17.81 3.34 9.73
CA THR A 59 17.67 4.73 10.14
C THR A 59 16.55 5.42 9.37
N PRO A 60 15.60 6.08 10.06
CA PRO A 60 14.52 6.81 9.41
C PRO A 60 15.04 8.04 8.64
N GLY A 61 16.24 8.53 8.95
CA GLY A 61 16.84 9.66 8.25
C GLY A 61 17.39 9.33 6.86
N SER A 62 17.39 8.05 6.45
CA SER A 62 17.97 7.63 5.16
C SER A 62 16.90 7.46 4.09
N ALA A 63 17.15 8.06 2.92
CA ALA A 63 16.35 7.84 1.73
C ALA A 63 16.38 6.36 1.31
N TRP A 64 17.52 5.69 1.44
CA TRP A 64 17.64 4.25 1.13
C TRP A 64 16.65 3.42 1.93
N TRP A 65 16.54 3.67 3.24
CA TRP A 65 15.60 2.95 4.10
C TRP A 65 14.15 3.29 3.79
N ALA A 66 13.84 4.56 3.49
CA ALA A 66 12.48 4.98 3.13
C ALA A 66 11.96 4.21 1.90
N PHE A 67 12.74 4.22 0.82
CA PHE A 67 12.35 3.55 -0.43
C PHE A 67 12.40 2.03 -0.31
N SER A 68 13.42 1.47 0.35
CA SER A 68 13.53 0.03 0.54
C SER A 68 12.42 -0.53 1.43
N PHE A 69 11.99 0.21 2.47
CA PHE A 69 10.87 -0.20 3.32
C PHE A 69 9.59 -0.35 2.50
N VAL A 70 9.20 0.65 1.71
CA VAL A 70 7.99 0.58 0.87
C VAL A 70 8.09 -0.53 -0.17
N ASN A 71 9.26 -0.71 -0.79
CA ASN A 71 9.49 -1.78 -1.75
C ASN A 71 9.28 -3.16 -1.10
N ASN A 72 9.87 -3.40 0.06
CA ASN A 72 9.71 -4.65 0.81
C ASN A 72 8.27 -4.83 1.31
N TRP A 73 7.65 -3.78 1.84
CA TRP A 73 6.25 -3.82 2.28
C TRP A 73 5.32 -4.19 1.12
N SER A 74 5.57 -3.66 -0.09
CA SER A 74 4.77 -3.98 -1.26
C SER A 74 4.78 -5.46 -1.62
N MET A 75 5.81 -6.22 -1.23
CA MET A 75 5.91 -7.64 -1.56
C MET A 75 4.86 -8.51 -0.86
N ILE A 76 4.31 -8.06 0.28
CA ILE A 76 3.32 -8.87 1.03
C ILE A 76 2.04 -9.08 0.23
N ARG A 77 1.62 -8.06 -0.55
CA ARG A 77 0.42 -8.04 -1.39
C ARG A 77 0.65 -7.14 -2.60
N PHE A 78 1.60 -7.52 -3.45
CA PHE A 78 2.03 -6.70 -4.59
C PHE A 78 0.89 -6.36 -5.55
N ASP A 79 -0.08 -7.25 -5.72
CA ASP A 79 -1.27 -7.05 -6.54
C ASP A 79 -2.10 -5.83 -6.12
N ALA A 80 -2.19 -5.56 -4.82
CA ALA A 80 -2.94 -4.45 -4.25
C ALA A 80 -2.04 -3.24 -3.96
N ILE A 81 -0.94 -3.45 -3.22
CA ILE A 81 -0.08 -2.36 -2.75
C ILE A 81 0.61 -1.65 -3.91
N SER A 82 1.00 -2.36 -4.96
CA SER A 82 1.69 -1.72 -6.10
C SER A 82 0.81 -0.72 -6.86
N LYS A 83 -0.52 -0.77 -6.72
CA LYS A 83 -1.44 0.22 -7.30
C LYS A 83 -1.32 1.55 -6.58
N ASP A 84 -1.37 1.52 -5.25
CA ASP A 84 -1.20 2.70 -4.40
C ASP A 84 0.21 3.29 -4.57
N VAL A 85 1.24 2.44 -4.60
CA VAL A 85 2.63 2.87 -4.82
C VAL A 85 2.77 3.58 -6.17
N ARG A 86 2.21 3.02 -7.26
CA ARG A 86 2.27 3.65 -8.59
C ARG A 86 1.54 4.98 -8.66
N ALA A 87 0.36 5.08 -8.03
CA ALA A 87 -0.37 6.34 -7.95
C ALA A 87 0.46 7.40 -7.21
N HIS A 88 1.04 7.04 -6.07
CA HIS A 88 1.84 7.96 -5.28
C HIS A 88 3.16 8.37 -5.97
N ILE A 89 3.79 7.46 -6.72
CA ILE A 89 4.93 7.78 -7.58
C ILE A 89 4.52 8.81 -8.63
N ALA A 90 3.36 8.65 -9.27
CA ALA A 90 2.91 9.59 -10.30
C ALA A 90 2.76 11.01 -9.72
N ASP A 91 2.16 11.14 -8.54
CA ASP A 91 1.98 12.43 -7.86
C ASP A 91 3.34 13.10 -7.54
N LEU A 92 4.24 12.37 -6.88
CA LEU A 92 5.55 12.89 -6.50
C LEU A 92 6.45 13.16 -7.71
N GLN A 93 6.39 12.31 -8.73
CA GLN A 93 7.17 12.49 -9.94
C GLN A 93 6.73 13.73 -10.71
N ASN A 94 5.42 13.99 -10.80
CA ASN A 94 4.89 15.21 -11.39
C ASN A 94 5.30 16.46 -10.60
N TRP A 95 5.31 16.37 -9.26
CA TRP A 95 5.82 17.47 -8.43
C TRP A 95 7.31 17.74 -8.69
N CYS A 96 8.14 16.69 -8.77
CA CYS A 96 9.56 16.81 -9.14
C CYS A 96 9.76 17.46 -10.52
N PHE A 97 8.97 17.08 -11.52
CA PHE A 97 9.03 17.72 -12.85
C PHE A 97 8.65 19.20 -12.80
N THR A 98 7.60 19.53 -12.04
CA THR A 98 7.11 20.90 -11.88
C THR A 98 8.16 21.80 -11.20
N GLU A 99 8.73 21.35 -10.09
CA GLU A 99 9.78 22.08 -9.37
C GLU A 99 11.03 22.22 -10.22
N ARG A 100 11.42 21.18 -10.96
CA ARG A 100 12.54 21.27 -11.88
C ARG A 100 12.33 22.35 -12.93
N LYS A 101 11.17 22.37 -13.57
CA LYS A 101 10.82 23.39 -14.57
C LYS A 101 10.82 24.79 -13.97
N ALA A 102 10.33 24.95 -12.74
CA ALA A 102 10.36 26.24 -12.04
C ALA A 102 11.79 26.73 -11.78
N MET A 103 12.69 25.83 -11.37
CA MET A 103 14.11 26.15 -11.20
C MET A 103 14.78 26.57 -12.53
N GLU A 104 14.49 25.86 -13.63
CA GLU A 104 15.00 26.21 -14.97
C GLU A 104 14.51 27.58 -15.42
N HIS A 105 13.22 27.86 -15.23
CA HIS A 105 12.63 29.14 -15.56
C HIS A 105 13.26 30.28 -14.75
N HIS A 106 13.44 30.10 -13.43
CA HIS A 106 14.05 31.12 -12.58
C HIS A 106 15.47 31.49 -13.05
N VAL A 107 16.30 30.49 -13.33
CA VAL A 107 17.69 30.70 -13.80
C VAL A 107 17.71 31.35 -15.17
N THR A 108 16.84 30.93 -16.09
CA THR A 108 16.78 31.50 -17.45
C THR A 108 16.32 32.96 -17.42
N THR A 109 15.33 33.29 -16.61
CA THR A 109 14.78 34.66 -16.48
C THR A 109 15.79 35.63 -15.85
N HIS A 110 16.71 35.14 -15.02
CA HIS A 110 17.71 35.94 -14.32
C HIS A 110 19.14 35.67 -14.81
N ALA A 111 19.29 35.21 -16.05
CA ALA A 111 20.58 34.80 -16.60
C ALA A 111 21.63 35.93 -16.61
N ASP A 112 21.19 37.17 -16.84
CA ASP A 112 22.08 38.34 -16.90
C ASP A 112 22.41 38.92 -15.52
N SER A 113 21.67 38.54 -14.47
CA SER A 113 21.81 39.10 -13.12
C SER A 113 22.44 38.14 -12.11
N LEU A 114 22.41 36.83 -12.37
CA LEU A 114 22.98 35.82 -11.48
C LEU A 114 24.37 35.41 -11.93
N THR A 115 25.31 35.43 -10.98
CA THR A 115 26.61 34.77 -11.15
C THR A 115 26.44 33.24 -11.14
N ALA A 116 27.42 32.53 -11.71
CA ALA A 116 27.46 31.07 -11.65
C ALA A 116 27.45 30.53 -10.19
N SER A 117 27.97 31.31 -9.23
CA SER A 117 27.93 30.96 -7.81
C SER A 117 26.51 31.02 -7.24
N GLU A 118 25.76 32.06 -7.57
CA GLU A 118 24.38 32.25 -7.10
C GLU A 118 23.43 31.23 -7.73
N VAL A 119 23.57 30.96 -9.04
CA VAL A 119 22.80 29.89 -9.73
C VAL A 119 23.02 28.55 -9.03
N ARG A 120 24.27 28.19 -8.73
CA ARG A 120 24.58 26.95 -8.01
C ARG A 120 23.93 26.92 -6.64
N MET A 121 24.07 27.98 -5.83
CA MET A 121 23.51 28.03 -4.48
C MET A 121 21.98 27.88 -4.51
N TYR A 122 21.32 28.59 -5.43
CA TYR A 122 19.88 28.49 -5.64
C TYR A 122 19.45 27.07 -6.02
N LEU A 123 20.09 26.46 -7.03
CA LEU A 123 19.75 25.10 -7.47
C LEU A 123 20.00 24.07 -6.38
N GLN A 124 21.10 24.20 -5.64
CA GLN A 124 21.43 23.31 -4.53
C GLN A 124 20.38 23.40 -3.42
N GLU A 125 20.03 24.61 -2.97
CA GLU A 125 19.02 24.79 -1.93
C GLU A 125 17.67 24.22 -2.36
N ARG A 126 17.19 24.57 -3.56
CA ARG A 126 15.89 24.14 -4.07
C ARG A 126 15.83 22.63 -4.28
N SER A 127 16.84 22.04 -4.91
CA SER A 127 16.90 20.60 -5.16
C SER A 127 17.03 19.81 -3.86
N ASN A 128 17.84 20.27 -2.91
CA ASN A 128 18.00 19.61 -1.62
C ASN A 128 16.71 19.69 -0.79
N ARG A 129 16.04 20.83 -0.79
CA ARG A 129 14.75 20.99 -0.11
C ARG A 129 13.67 20.08 -0.72
N LEU A 130 13.60 20.00 -2.04
CA LEU A 130 12.70 19.07 -2.74
C LEU A 130 13.00 17.62 -2.34
N ALA A 131 14.25 17.22 -2.45
CA ALA A 131 14.72 15.87 -2.14
C ALA A 131 14.38 15.43 -0.70
N SER A 132 14.61 16.30 0.30
CA SER A 132 14.24 16.00 1.69
C SER A 132 12.73 15.84 1.85
N LYS A 133 11.93 16.73 1.26
CA LYS A 133 10.47 16.62 1.34
C LYS A 133 9.92 15.37 0.64
N VAL A 134 10.55 14.92 -0.46
CA VAL A 134 10.18 13.66 -1.11
C VAL A 134 10.38 12.49 -0.14
N VAL A 135 11.50 12.45 0.59
CA VAL A 135 11.76 11.42 1.61
C VAL A 135 10.73 11.49 2.75
N ASP A 136 10.43 12.68 3.26
CA ASP A 136 9.42 12.87 4.32
C ASP A 136 8.03 12.39 3.87
N ASN A 137 7.65 12.74 2.64
CA ASN A 137 6.37 12.33 2.06
C ASN A 137 6.31 10.81 1.86
N TRP A 138 7.43 10.21 1.42
CA TRP A 138 7.54 8.78 1.24
C TRP A 138 7.43 8.00 2.55
N TRP A 139 8.00 8.50 3.64
CA TRP A 139 7.80 7.93 4.97
C TRP A 139 6.35 8.06 5.46
N ALA A 140 5.73 9.23 5.27
CA ALA A 140 4.33 9.41 5.60
C ALA A 140 3.44 8.43 4.81
N PHE A 141 3.76 8.19 3.55
CA PHE A 141 3.10 7.19 2.72
C PHE A 141 3.35 5.76 3.20
N ALA A 142 4.59 5.42 3.60
CA ALA A 142 4.92 4.12 4.16
C ALA A 142 4.03 3.78 5.36
N TRP A 143 3.82 4.73 6.27
CA TRP A 143 2.95 4.51 7.43
C TRP A 143 1.47 4.34 7.06
N LYS A 144 1.00 5.04 6.02
CA LYS A 144 -0.35 4.81 5.47
C LYS A 144 -0.49 3.40 4.91
N LEU A 145 0.53 2.89 4.22
CA LEU A 145 0.54 1.52 3.71
C LEU A 145 0.53 0.48 4.84
N VAL A 146 1.24 0.75 5.94
CA VAL A 146 1.24 -0.13 7.12
C VAL A 146 -0.17 -0.23 7.70
N GLY A 147 -0.83 0.91 7.95
CA GLY A 147 -2.20 0.92 8.48
C GLY A 147 -3.21 0.29 7.53
N LYS A 148 -3.14 0.61 6.23
CA LYS A 148 -4.07 0.10 5.22
C LYS A 148 -3.94 -1.40 4.97
N PHE A 149 -2.73 -1.97 5.05
CA PHE A 149 -2.45 -3.36 4.66
C PHE A 149 -2.01 -4.26 5.82
N THR A 150 -2.49 -3.98 7.03
CA THR A 150 -2.21 -4.80 8.24
C THR A 150 -2.98 -6.12 8.22
N ASP A 151 -2.34 -7.20 8.69
CA ASP A 151 -2.94 -8.54 8.89
C ASP A 151 -3.68 -9.13 7.67
N GLY A 152 -3.25 -8.74 6.46
CA GLY A 152 -3.85 -9.20 5.21
C GLY A 152 -5.17 -8.49 4.84
N TYR A 153 -5.59 -7.51 5.62
CA TYR A 153 -6.72 -6.65 5.30
C TYR A 153 -6.34 -5.56 4.29
N ILE A 154 -7.38 -5.00 3.66
CA ILE A 154 -7.37 -3.69 3.03
C ILE A 154 -8.34 -2.84 3.85
N THR A 155 -7.77 -1.97 4.67
CA THR A 155 -8.50 -1.13 5.62
C THR A 155 -8.58 0.30 5.09
N THR A 156 -9.79 0.74 4.75
CA THR A 156 -10.09 2.12 4.33
C THR A 156 -10.75 2.96 5.42
N GLY A 157 -11.13 2.33 6.54
CA GLY A 157 -11.81 2.96 7.68
C GLY A 157 -12.19 1.94 8.76
N GLU A 158 -13.00 2.36 9.73
CA GLU A 158 -13.33 1.58 10.93
C GLU A 158 -14.75 0.99 10.92
N ALA A 159 -15.59 1.40 9.95
CA ALA A 159 -16.97 0.93 9.85
C ALA A 159 -17.05 -0.47 9.22
N PRO A 160 -18.14 -1.22 9.48
CA PRO A 160 -18.40 -2.48 8.79
C PRO A 160 -18.41 -2.29 7.27
N GLY A 161 -17.55 -3.02 6.56
CA GLY A 161 -17.36 -2.89 5.11
C GLY A 161 -16.18 -2.02 4.68
N GLU A 162 -15.54 -1.32 5.61
CA GLU A 162 -14.29 -0.56 5.35
C GLU A 162 -13.03 -1.38 5.68
N MET A 163 -13.21 -2.62 6.15
CA MET A 163 -12.16 -3.60 6.39
C MET A 163 -12.45 -4.82 5.54
N GLU A 164 -11.73 -4.95 4.43
CA GLU A 164 -11.86 -6.08 3.53
C GLU A 164 -10.72 -7.06 3.75
N MET A 165 -10.99 -8.35 3.80
CA MET A 165 -9.97 -9.40 3.76
C MET A 165 -10.03 -10.10 2.39
N PRO A 166 -9.42 -9.51 1.35
CA PRO A 166 -9.42 -10.13 0.04
C PRO A 166 -8.60 -11.42 0.11
N GLY A 167 -9.31 -12.55 -0.02
CA GLY A 167 -8.71 -13.87 -0.15
C GLY A 167 -7.98 -14.04 -1.48
N TYR A 168 -7.45 -15.24 -1.70
CA TYR A 168 -6.81 -15.58 -2.97
C TYR A 168 -7.84 -15.67 -4.11
N PRO A 169 -7.47 -15.34 -5.35
CA PRO A 169 -8.34 -15.50 -6.50
C PRO A 169 -8.86 -16.94 -6.62
N ALA A 170 -10.15 -17.09 -6.94
CA ALA A 170 -10.80 -18.40 -7.01
C ALA A 170 -10.12 -19.37 -7.98
N TRP A 171 -9.63 -18.87 -9.12
CA TRP A 171 -8.90 -19.69 -10.09
C TRP A 171 -7.61 -20.27 -9.49
N TRP A 172 -6.90 -19.50 -8.66
CA TRP A 172 -5.65 -19.93 -8.04
C TRP A 172 -5.92 -20.95 -6.94
N LEU A 173 -6.96 -20.73 -6.13
CA LEU A 173 -7.39 -21.70 -5.13
C LEU A 173 -7.74 -23.05 -5.75
N LYS A 174 -8.46 -23.05 -6.88
CA LYS A 174 -8.82 -24.27 -7.62
C LYS A 174 -7.61 -25.05 -8.15
N LEU A 175 -6.52 -24.36 -8.50
CA LEU A 175 -5.28 -24.98 -8.99
C LEU A 175 -4.36 -25.48 -7.88
N THR A 176 -4.58 -25.05 -6.64
CA THR A 176 -3.70 -25.38 -5.51
C THR A 176 -4.34 -26.39 -4.56
N VAL A 177 -3.52 -26.98 -3.69
CA VAL A 177 -3.96 -27.88 -2.61
C VAL A 177 -4.94 -27.21 -1.63
N PHE A 178 -5.01 -25.86 -1.64
CA PHE A 178 -5.97 -25.11 -0.83
C PHE A 178 -7.43 -25.38 -1.24
N SER A 179 -7.71 -25.75 -2.49
CA SER A 179 -9.04 -26.23 -2.89
C SER A 179 -9.53 -27.44 -2.08
N LYS A 180 -8.60 -28.22 -1.53
CA LYS A 180 -8.87 -29.41 -0.73
C LYS A 180 -8.69 -29.16 0.77
N CYS A 181 -8.36 -27.95 1.19
CA CYS A 181 -8.17 -27.59 2.60
C CYS A 181 -9.53 -27.62 3.35
N PRO A 182 -9.60 -28.19 4.56
CA PRO A 182 -8.49 -28.65 5.39
C PRO A 182 -8.14 -30.14 5.21
N GLY A 183 -8.72 -30.77 4.18
CA GLY A 183 -8.51 -32.16 3.79
C GLY A 183 -8.90 -33.13 4.91
N ASN A 184 -8.34 -34.34 4.84
CA ASN A 184 -8.48 -35.34 5.91
C ASN A 184 -7.53 -35.08 7.09
N THR A 185 -6.70 -34.03 7.00
CA THR A 185 -5.65 -33.68 7.98
C THR A 185 -6.16 -32.87 9.17
N LEU A 186 -7.37 -32.30 9.11
CA LEU A 186 -7.98 -31.63 10.25
C LEU A 186 -8.63 -32.63 11.19
N GLU A 187 -7.87 -33.07 12.18
CA GLU A 187 -8.41 -33.76 13.35
C GLU A 187 -8.92 -32.72 14.35
N LEU A 188 -10.23 -32.49 14.32
CA LEU A 188 -10.88 -31.64 15.31
C LEU A 188 -10.85 -32.31 16.70
N PRO A 189 -10.82 -31.51 17.79
CA PRO A 189 -10.99 -32.05 19.14
C PRO A 189 -12.30 -32.86 19.20
N HIS A 190 -12.25 -34.06 19.79
CA HIS A 190 -13.40 -34.96 19.90
C HIS A 190 -14.41 -34.46 20.95
N VAL A 191 -15.01 -33.30 20.68
CA VAL A 191 -16.04 -32.67 21.51
C VAL A 191 -17.39 -32.95 20.85
N GLN A 192 -18.23 -33.76 21.51
CA GLN A 192 -19.57 -34.15 21.02
C GLN A 192 -20.41 -32.93 20.59
N ALA A 193 -20.27 -31.80 21.29
CA ALA A 193 -21.00 -30.55 20.99
C ALA A 193 -20.64 -29.93 19.63
N LEU A 194 -19.44 -30.20 19.08
CA LEU A 194 -18.97 -29.62 17.83
C LEU A 194 -19.34 -30.47 16.60
N LYS A 195 -19.80 -31.72 16.78
CA LYS A 195 -20.19 -32.63 15.68
C LYS A 195 -21.29 -32.02 14.81
N LYS A 196 -22.31 -31.45 15.43
CA LYS A 196 -23.43 -30.80 14.74
C LYS A 196 -22.98 -29.58 13.92
N GLN A 197 -21.98 -28.84 14.40
CA GLN A 197 -21.42 -27.70 13.66
C GLN A 197 -20.60 -28.16 12.45
N ARG A 198 -19.95 -29.32 12.54
CA ARG A 198 -19.19 -29.92 11.43
C ARG A 198 -20.09 -30.35 10.28
N GLU A 199 -21.13 -31.15 10.55
CA GLU A 199 -22.11 -31.56 9.53
C GLU A 199 -22.73 -30.36 8.80
N LEU A 200 -22.96 -29.27 9.55
CA LEU A 200 -23.53 -28.04 9.05
C LEU A 200 -22.53 -27.20 8.23
N PHE A 201 -21.23 -27.37 8.45
CA PHE A 201 -20.17 -26.76 7.65
C PHE A 201 -19.93 -27.54 6.35
N ASP A 202 -19.80 -28.87 6.43
CA ASP A 202 -19.55 -29.76 5.29
C ASP A 202 -20.70 -29.65 4.26
N SER A 203 -21.96 -29.66 4.72
CA SER A 203 -23.14 -29.47 3.86
C SER A 203 -23.17 -28.11 3.14
N ARG A 204 -22.67 -27.04 3.76
CA ARG A 204 -22.57 -25.71 3.12
C ARG A 204 -21.45 -25.70 2.08
N GLN A 205 -20.34 -26.37 2.36
CA GLN A 205 -19.20 -26.42 1.44
C GLN A 205 -19.58 -27.17 0.16
N ASP A 206 -20.26 -28.32 0.28
CA ASP A 206 -20.74 -29.10 -0.88
C ASP A 206 -21.79 -28.35 -1.72
N ALA A 207 -22.70 -27.63 -1.07
CA ALA A 207 -23.68 -26.78 -1.75
C ALA A 207 -23.00 -25.63 -2.54
N SER A 208 -21.94 -25.04 -1.98
CA SER A 208 -21.16 -23.97 -2.61
C SER A 208 -20.42 -24.47 -3.86
N VAL A 209 -19.87 -25.68 -3.82
CA VAL A 209 -19.20 -26.32 -4.96
C VAL A 209 -20.20 -26.64 -6.07
N SER A 210 -21.40 -27.10 -5.70
CA SER A 210 -22.48 -27.46 -6.63
C SER A 210 -23.01 -26.25 -7.40
N VAL A 211 -23.21 -25.11 -6.73
CA VAL A 211 -23.69 -23.87 -7.35
C VAL A 211 -22.69 -23.29 -8.35
N VAL A 212 -21.39 -23.40 -8.08
CA VAL A 212 -20.33 -22.90 -8.97
C VAL A 212 -20.16 -23.75 -10.23
N LEU A 213 -20.52 -25.03 -10.20
CA LEU A 213 -20.48 -25.93 -11.37
C LEU A 213 -21.67 -25.75 -12.32
N GLN A 214 -22.67 -24.94 -11.93
CA GLN A 214 -23.95 -24.84 -12.63
C GLN A 214 -24.16 -23.51 -13.38
N GLN A 215 -23.15 -22.64 -13.46
CA GLN A 215 -23.19 -21.46 -14.35
C GLN A 215 -23.00 -21.88 -15.82
N PRO A 216 -23.99 -21.67 -16.72
CA PRO A 216 -23.81 -21.86 -18.14
C PRO A 216 -23.07 -20.66 -18.77
N ALA A 217 -22.39 -20.92 -19.89
CA ALA A 217 -21.80 -19.93 -20.78
C ALA A 217 -22.82 -18.87 -21.28
N GLU A 218 -22.31 -17.68 -21.63
CA GLU A 218 -22.95 -16.49 -22.25
C GLU A 218 -24.23 -16.80 -23.08
N ALA A 219 -25.36 -16.06 -23.07
CA ALA A 219 -25.68 -14.61 -23.17
C ALA A 219 -27.25 -14.46 -23.04
N PRO A 220 -27.94 -13.36 -23.46
CA PRO A 220 -27.78 -11.90 -23.29
C PRO A 220 -28.91 -11.28 -22.42
N SER A 221 -28.88 -9.95 -22.28
CA SER A 221 -29.80 -9.08 -21.52
C SER A 221 -31.31 -9.33 -21.67
N SER A 222 -32.03 -9.42 -20.56
CA SER A 222 -33.42 -8.92 -20.44
C SER A 222 -33.88 -8.74 -18.99
N THR A 223 -34.40 -7.53 -18.74
CA THR A 223 -35.36 -7.03 -17.73
C THR A 223 -35.67 -7.86 -16.48
N VAL A 224 -35.36 -7.27 -15.31
CA VAL A 224 -35.78 -7.71 -13.97
C VAL A 224 -37.25 -7.38 -13.74
N SER A 225 -38.08 -8.40 -13.47
CA SER A 225 -39.44 -8.22 -12.96
C SER A 225 -39.45 -8.30 -11.43
N ILE A 226 -40.01 -7.28 -10.80
CA ILE A 226 -40.14 -7.09 -9.35
C ILE A 226 -41.21 -8.04 -8.83
N THR A 227 -40.84 -9.18 -8.24
CA THR A 227 -41.69 -9.98 -7.33
C THR A 227 -40.92 -11.16 -6.74
N GLN A 228 -39.89 -10.94 -5.91
CA GLN A 228 -39.47 -11.88 -4.85
C GLN A 228 -38.62 -11.15 -3.78
N ILE A 229 -39.28 -10.33 -2.97
CA ILE A 229 -38.75 -9.89 -1.67
C ILE A 229 -39.81 -10.25 -0.62
N ALA A 230 -39.72 -11.47 -0.07
CA ALA A 230 -40.38 -11.84 1.18
C ALA A 230 -39.95 -13.26 1.59
N ILE A 231 -38.72 -13.44 2.07
CA ILE A 231 -38.31 -14.41 3.12
C ILE A 231 -36.94 -13.93 3.58
N GLY A 232 -36.90 -13.06 4.59
CA GLY A 232 -35.65 -12.47 5.06
C GLY A 232 -35.77 -11.54 6.26
N ALA A 233 -36.86 -11.64 7.05
CA ALA A 233 -37.15 -10.69 8.13
C ALA A 233 -37.41 -11.34 9.50
N VAL A 234 -37.18 -12.64 9.69
CA VAL A 234 -37.48 -13.32 10.98
C VAL A 234 -36.25 -13.83 11.73
N ILE A 235 -35.05 -13.77 11.15
CA ILE A 235 -33.81 -14.25 11.82
C ILE A 235 -33.02 -13.12 12.51
N GLY A 236 -33.37 -11.86 12.27
CA GLY A 236 -32.66 -10.69 12.81
C GLY A 236 -32.96 -10.35 14.28
N THR A 237 -34.03 -10.86 14.87
CA THR A 237 -34.45 -10.48 16.24
C THR A 237 -33.85 -11.34 17.36
N PHE A 238 -33.36 -12.55 17.06
CA PHE A 238 -32.78 -13.43 18.09
C PHE A 238 -31.29 -13.19 18.36
N VAL A 239 -30.55 -12.62 17.40
CA VAL A 239 -29.10 -12.37 17.57
C VAL A 239 -28.84 -11.11 18.42
N GLY A 240 -29.70 -10.09 18.33
CA GLY A 240 -29.56 -8.84 19.09
C GLY A 240 -29.78 -8.99 20.60
N ALA A 241 -30.64 -9.91 21.03
CA ALA A 241 -30.95 -10.13 22.45
C ALA A 241 -29.86 -10.92 23.20
N PHE A 242 -29.10 -11.77 22.50
CA PHE A 242 -28.03 -12.56 23.12
C PHE A 242 -26.74 -11.75 23.35
N ALA A 243 -26.43 -10.81 22.45
CA ALA A 243 -25.24 -9.97 22.54
C ALA A 243 -25.34 -8.95 23.71
N THR A 244 -26.52 -8.39 23.96
CA THR A 244 -26.75 -7.44 25.06
C THR A 244 -26.71 -8.11 26.44
N TRP A 245 -27.18 -9.36 26.55
CA TRP A 245 -27.08 -10.14 27.78
C TRP A 245 -25.63 -10.50 28.16
N PHE A 246 -24.79 -10.88 27.19
CA PHE A 246 -23.38 -11.21 27.44
C PHE A 246 -22.55 -10.00 27.90
N VAL A 247 -22.84 -8.81 27.37
CA VAL A 247 -22.17 -7.56 27.79
C VAL A 247 -22.58 -7.13 29.19
N ALA A 248 -23.84 -7.34 29.58
CA ALA A 248 -24.34 -7.04 30.93
C ALA A 248 -23.71 -7.94 32.01
N VAL A 249 -23.55 -9.24 31.72
CA VAL A 249 -22.93 -10.20 32.67
C VAL A 249 -21.43 -9.94 32.87
N ARG A 250 -20.73 -9.41 31.86
CA ARG A 250 -19.29 -9.11 31.95
C ARG A 250 -18.98 -7.84 32.76
N LYS A 251 -19.87 -6.84 32.78
CA LYS A 251 -19.72 -5.63 33.59
C LYS A 251 -19.95 -5.85 35.10
N GLY A 252 -20.67 -6.90 35.50
CA GLY A 252 -20.95 -7.19 36.91
C GLY A 252 -19.80 -7.86 37.69
N ARG A 253 -18.72 -8.30 37.03
CA ARG A 253 -17.64 -9.10 37.65
C ARG A 253 -16.28 -8.41 37.75
N SER A 254 -16.15 -7.15 37.33
CA SER A 254 -14.89 -6.40 37.40
C SER A 254 -14.94 -5.32 38.48
N ALA A 255 -15.06 -5.73 39.75
CA ALA A 255 -14.72 -4.87 40.88
C ALA A 255 -13.27 -5.15 41.28
N TYR A 256 -12.33 -4.34 40.78
CA TYR A 256 -10.95 -4.32 41.24
C TYR A 256 -10.91 -3.79 42.69
N ARG A 257 -10.38 -4.59 43.63
CA ARG A 257 -9.95 -4.10 44.95
C ARG A 257 -8.49 -3.65 44.85
N PRO A 258 -8.13 -2.42 45.25
CA PRO A 258 -6.72 -2.04 45.38
C PRO A 258 -6.13 -2.69 46.63
N ILE A 259 -4.92 -3.24 46.49
CA ILE A 259 -4.10 -3.72 47.61
C ILE A 259 -3.40 -2.48 48.19
N GLY A 260 -3.64 -2.22 49.47
CA GLY A 260 -2.79 -1.36 50.31
C GLY A 260 -1.77 -2.20 51.06
#